data_AF-A0A2G2PER6-F1
#
_entry.id   AF-A0A2G2PER6-F1
#
_cell.length_a   1.000
_cell.length_b   1.000
_cell.length_c   1.000
_cell.angle_alpha   90.00
_cell.angle_beta   90.00
_cell.angle_gamma   90.00
#
_symmetry.space_group_name_H-M   'P 1'
#
loop_
_entity.id
_entity.type
_entity.pdbx_description
1 polymer ?
#
loop_
_entity_poly.entity_id
_entity_poly.type
_entity_poly.pdbx_seq_one_letter_code
_entity_poly.pdbx_strand_id
1 'polypeptide(L)' 'MTKINWDEFKEYKRGHSKAADNFLVLLNFMQSYYNMLSVNEIYETLSSDDLALMMLKKRDLKDAVALEKFLYNRRV' A
#
# COMPACT_ATOMS: atom_id res chain seq x y z
N MET A 1 -3.49 -1.01 16.11
CA MET A 1 -3.60 -0.67 14.68
C MET A 1 -2.45 0.25 14.32
N THR A 2 -1.59 -0.20 13.40
CA THR A 2 -0.46 0.59 12.89
C THR A 2 -1.02 1.74 12.06
N LYS A 3 -0.67 2.99 12.39
CA LYS A 3 -1.05 4.15 11.57
C LYS A 3 0.01 4.39 10.51
N ILE A 4 -0.40 4.72 9.30
CA ILE A 4 0.53 5.08 8.23
C ILE A 4 1.16 6.44 8.58
N ASN A 5 2.47 6.49 8.75
CA ASN A 5 3.17 7.76 8.88
C ASN A 5 3.41 8.35 7.48
N TRP A 6 2.57 9.32 7.12
CA TRP A 6 2.62 9.95 5.80
C TRP A 6 3.90 10.76 5.55
N ASP A 7 4.60 11.21 6.60
CA ASP A 7 5.87 11.91 6.44
C ASP A 7 7.02 10.94 6.14
N GLU A 8 7.08 9.79 6.82
CA GLU A 8 8.00 8.69 6.46
C GLU A 8 7.73 8.18 5.04
N PHE A 9 6.45 8.04 4.66
CA PHE A 9 6.09 7.66 3.30
C PHE A 9 6.61 8.68 2.27
N LYS A 10 6.49 9.99 2.53
CA LYS A 10 7.02 11.03 1.62
C LYS A 10 8.53 10.93 1.50
N GLU A 11 9.25 10.66 2.59
CA GLU A 11 10.70 10.46 2.57
C GLU A 11 11.09 9.21 1.78
N TYR A 12 10.44 8.09 2.05
CA TYR A 12 10.63 6.84 1.30
C TYR A 12 10.37 7.04 -0.20
N LYS A 13 9.27 7.72 -0.54
CA LYS A 13 8.87 8.02 -1.91
C LYS A 13 9.89 8.88 -2.66
N ARG A 14 10.55 9.84 -1.99
CA ARG A 14 11.62 10.66 -2.62
C ARG A 14 12.76 9.79 -3.16
N GLY A 15 13.10 8.72 -2.46
CA GLY A 15 14.10 7.73 -2.90
C GLY A 15 13.62 6.82 -4.03
N HIS A 16 12.30 6.68 -4.21
CA HIS A 16 11.66 5.80 -5.20
C HIS A 16 11.01 6.58 -6.36
N SER A 17 11.43 7.83 -6.60
CA SER A 17 10.74 8.81 -7.46
C SER A 17 10.55 8.43 -8.93
N LYS A 18 11.14 7.32 -9.39
CA LYS A 18 10.93 6.76 -10.74
C LYS A 18 9.67 5.90 -10.87
N ALA A 19 9.01 5.52 -9.77
CA ALA A 19 7.79 4.72 -9.82
C ALA A 19 6.57 5.62 -10.15
N ALA A 20 5.90 5.33 -11.28
CA ALA A 20 4.77 6.12 -11.77
C ALA A 20 3.49 6.01 -10.91
N ASP A 21 3.36 5.00 -10.06
CA ASP A 21 2.15 4.73 -9.27
C ASP A 21 2.41 4.87 -7.76
N ASN A 22 1.88 5.94 -7.16
CA ASN A 22 1.99 6.22 -5.73
C ASN A 22 1.47 5.08 -4.85
N PHE A 23 0.47 4.34 -5.30
CA PHE A 23 -0.09 3.24 -4.52
C PHE A 23 0.85 2.03 -4.49
N LEU A 24 1.57 1.78 -5.59
CA LEU A 24 2.62 0.75 -5.58
C LEU A 24 3.77 1.13 -4.66
N VAL A 25 4.17 2.41 -4.68
CA VAL A 25 5.20 2.89 -3.73
C VAL A 25 4.72 2.72 -2.29
N LEU A 26 3.44 2.96 -2.01
CA LEU A 26 2.85 2.74 -0.69
C LEU A 26 2.88 1.26 -0.32
N LEU A 27 2.47 0.35 -1.20
CA LEU A 27 2.52 -1.10 -0.93
C LEU A 27 3.95 -1.58 -0.67
N ASN A 28 4.92 -1.11 -1.45
CA ASN A 28 6.34 -1.40 -1.22
C ASN A 28 6.83 -0.83 0.12
N PHE A 29 6.38 0.37 0.49
CA PHE A 29 6.67 0.96 1.80
C PHE A 29 6.14 0.07 2.94
N MET A 30 4.88 -0.38 2.85
CA MET A 30 4.29 -1.27 3.86
C MET A 30 5.07 -2.60 3.98
N GLN A 31 5.46 -3.18 2.84
CA GLN A 31 6.16 -4.48 2.81
C GLN A 31 7.63 -4.37 3.23
N SER A 32 8.37 -3.36 2.75
CA SER A 32 9.82 -3.27 2.94
C SER A 32 10.25 -2.39 4.12
N TYR A 33 9.49 -1.34 4.44
CA TYR A 33 9.83 -0.42 5.53
C TYR A 33 9.15 -0.84 6.84
N TYR A 34 7.87 -1.20 6.78
CA TYR A 34 7.14 -1.71 7.96
C TYR A 34 7.20 -3.23 8.12
N ASN A 35 7.85 -3.96 7.20
CA ASN A 35 7.95 -5.42 7.22
C ASN A 35 6.58 -6.13 7.33
N MET A 36 5.52 -5.53 6.79
CA MET A 36 4.20 -6.18 6.78
C MET A 36 4.18 -7.28 5.72
N LEU A 37 4.17 -8.53 6.17
CA LEU A 37 4.19 -9.71 5.30
C LEU A 37 2.80 -10.23 4.96
N SER A 38 1.79 -9.91 5.79
CA SER A 38 0.42 -10.37 5.61
C SER A 38 -0.38 -9.38 4.76
N VAL A 39 -0.96 -9.85 3.64
CA VAL A 39 -1.83 -9.02 2.80
C VAL A 39 -3.08 -8.58 3.57
N ASN A 40 -3.59 -9.40 4.49
CA ASN A 40 -4.71 -9.02 5.36
C ASN A 40 -4.34 -7.84 6.25
N GLU A 41 -3.15 -7.87 6.87
CA GLU A 41 -2.67 -6.79 7.74
C GLU A 41 -2.45 -5.48 6.94
N ILE A 42 -1.90 -5.60 5.73
CA ILE A 42 -1.76 -4.45 4.81
C ILE A 42 -3.14 -3.89 4.48
N TYR A 43 -4.11 -4.74 4.10
CA TYR A 43 -5.45 -4.29 3.74
C TYR A 43 -6.16 -3.61 4.92
N GLU A 44 -6.10 -4.20 6.13
CA GLU A 44 -6.66 -3.61 7.34
C GLU A 44 -6.03 -2.25 7.64
N THR A 45 -4.71 -2.13 7.50
CA THR A 45 -4.01 -0.87 7.72
C THR A 45 -4.40 0.20 6.69
N LEU A 46 -4.46 -0.17 5.40
CA LEU A 46 -4.86 0.73 4.33
C LEU A 46 -6.34 1.14 4.41
N SER A 47 -7.22 0.23 4.83
CA SER A 47 -8.66 0.50 4.94
C SER A 47 -9.00 1.33 6.17
N SER A 48 -8.13 1.36 7.19
CA SER A 48 -8.27 2.16 8.40
C SER A 48 -7.73 3.59 8.27
N ASP A 49 -7.10 3.95 7.13
CA ASP A 49 -6.61 5.29 6.84
C ASP A 49 -7.38 5.89 5.66
N ASP A 50 -7.89 7.12 5.79
CA ASP A 50 -8.76 7.74 4.79
C ASP A 50 -8.11 7.90 3.41
N LEU A 51 -6.83 8.27 3.39
CA LEU A 51 -6.10 8.50 2.14
C LEU A 51 -5.78 7.16 1.47
N ALA A 52 -5.32 6.18 2.24
CA ALA A 52 -5.05 4.84 1.72
C ALA A 52 -6.34 4.13 1.26
N LEU A 53 -7.44 4.29 2.00
CA LEU A 53 -8.77 3.77 1.64
C LEU A 53 -9.26 4.38 0.33
N MET A 54 -9.04 5.68 0.12
CA MET A 54 -9.33 6.32 -1.16
C MET A 54 -8.50 5.71 -2.31
N MET A 55 -7.24 5.33 -2.08
CA MET A 55 -6.42 4.66 -3.09
C MET A 55 -6.89 3.23 -3.40
N LEU A 56 -7.37 2.49 -2.39
CA LEU A 56 -8.00 1.17 -2.55
C LEU A 56 -9.28 1.27 -3.39
N LYS A 57 -10.17 2.19 -3.02
CA LYS A 57 -11.46 2.42 -3.71
C LYS A 57 -11.27 2.81 -5.17
N LYS A 58 -10.29 3.67 -5.49
CA LYS A 58 -9.95 4.05 -6.88
C LYS A 58 -9.54 2.87 -7.77
N ARG A 59 -9.15 1.74 -7.18
CA ARG A 59 -8.71 0.52 -7.87
C ARG A 59 -9.70 -0.64 -7.72
N ASP A 60 -10.87 -0.38 -7.16
CA ASP A 60 -11.90 -1.38 -6.83
C ASP A 60 -11.40 -2.53 -5.93
N LEU A 61 -10.43 -2.23 -5.04
CA LEU A 61 -9.88 -3.21 -4.10
C LEU A 61 -10.73 -3.22 -2.81
N LYS A 62 -11.73 -4.11 -2.76
CA LYS A 62 -12.77 -4.15 -1.70
C LYS A 62 -12.43 -5.05 -0.51
N ASP A 63 -11.41 -5.87 -0.65
CA ASP A 63 -10.98 -6.83 0.37
C ASP A 63 -9.52 -7.22 0.16
N ALA A 64 -8.98 -7.97 1.12
CA ALA A 64 -7.60 -8.47 1.07
C ALA A 64 -7.36 -9.43 -0.10
N VAL A 65 -8.38 -10.16 -0.56
CA VAL A 65 -8.26 -11.09 -1.70
C VAL A 65 -8.07 -10.31 -3.00
N ALA A 66 -8.78 -9.20 -3.19
CA ALA A 66 -8.61 -8.31 -4.31
C ALA A 66 -7.21 -7.67 -4.29
N LEU A 67 -6.73 -7.27 -3.10
CA LEU A 67 -5.38 -6.74 -2.94
C LEU A 67 -4.30 -7.80 -3.26
N GLU A 68 -4.48 -9.03 -2.82
CA GLU A 68 -3.58 -10.14 -3.11
C GLU A 68 -3.49 -10.42 -4.62
N LYS A 69 -4.65 -10.50 -5.30
CA LYS A 69 -4.73 -10.64 -6.76
C LYS A 69 -4.05 -9.48 -7.48
N PHE A 70 -4.23 -8.26 -7.00
CA PHE A 70 -3.58 -7.08 -7.54
C PHE A 70 -2.05 -7.15 -7.43
N LEU A 71 -1.54 -7.58 -6.27
CA LEU A 71 -0.11 -7.77 -6.04
C LEU A 71 0.47 -8.89 -6.92
N TYR A 72 -0.25 -10.00 -7.07
CA TYR A 72 0.15 -11.13 -7.92
C TYR A 72 0.24 -10.72 -9.40
N ASN A 73 -0.78 -10.04 -9.92
CA ASN A 73 -0.85 -9.64 -11.33
C ASN A 73 0.22 -8.59 -11.73
N ARG A 74 0.82 -7.90 -10.76
CA ARG A 74 1.88 -6.91 -10.98
C ARG A 74 3.29 -7.49 -10.90
N ARG A 75 3.46 -8.77 -10.52
CA ARG A 75 4.77 -9.46 -10.43
C ARG A 75 5.26 -10.06 -11.77
N VAL A 76 4.79 -9.54 -12.91
CA VAL A 76 5.21 -9.99 -14.25
C VAL A 76 6.26 -9.02 -14.82
#